data_AF-A0A6P1MFE3-F1
#
_entry.id   AF-A0A6P1MFE3-F1
#
_cell.length_a   1.000
_cell.length_b   1.000
_cell.length_c   1.000
_cell.angle_alpha   90.00
_cell.angle_beta   90.00
_cell.angle_gamma   90.00
#
_symmetry.space_group_name_H-M   'P 1'
#
loop_
_entity.id
_entity.type
_entity.pdbx_description
1 polymer ?
#
loop_
_entity_poly.entity_id
_entity_poly.type
_entity_poly.pdbx_seq_one_letter_code
_entity_poly.pdbx_strand_id
1 'polypeptide(L)'
;MENQRKRMRIVGFTFTLLITLFIITLGLFWLVGFNSYAKIQYEEKNLKEIQKITDESIGQIENIDTKEILNGAAADKEKITLTQSEQKILDTEIAKIDDVKKQELLAALAKNYSSVMENQKKQAFHMLDDLIKQGRKEWKGIEERGENTPIVKGEKISEYLAMVNVMEKNMDQSFETVLAKMQEQLEAEGIDPDPTINQYRKEYKSIKEENRQIMMDKGIKAIKSK
;
A
#
# COMPACT_ATOMS: atom_id res chain seq x y z
N MET A 1 21.70 -22.80 22.04
CA MET A 1 21.34 -22.09 20.78
C MET A 1 19.89 -21.60 20.72
N GLU A 2 18.97 -22.16 21.51
CA GLU A 2 17.55 -21.75 21.52
C GLU A 2 17.30 -20.33 22.08
N ASN A 3 18.08 -19.90 23.08
CA ASN A 3 17.96 -18.57 23.68
C ASN A 3 18.43 -17.40 22.79
N GLN A 4 19.24 -17.65 21.75
CA GLN A 4 19.65 -16.58 20.82
C GLN A 4 18.59 -16.28 19.76
N ARG A 5 17.81 -17.29 19.32
CA ARG A 5 16.73 -17.10 18.35
C ARG A 5 15.54 -16.32 18.94
N LYS A 6 15.24 -16.51 20.24
CA LYS A 6 14.23 -15.70 20.95
C LYS A 6 14.68 -14.25 21.13
N ARG A 7 15.97 -14.00 21.42
CA ARG A 7 16.50 -12.64 21.56
C ARG A 7 16.53 -11.87 20.24
N MET A 8 16.84 -12.51 19.11
CA MET A 8 16.80 -11.82 17.80
C MET A 8 15.37 -11.42 17.38
N ARG A 9 14.34 -12.23 17.68
CA ARG A 9 12.94 -11.86 17.40
C ARG A 9 12.47 -10.67 18.24
N ILE A 10 12.89 -10.58 19.49
CA ILE A 10 12.55 -9.47 20.39
C ILE A 10 13.28 -8.19 19.97
N VAL A 11 14.57 -8.29 19.60
CA VAL A 11 15.38 -7.14 19.14
C VAL A 11 14.85 -6.59 17.81
N GLY A 12 14.46 -7.46 16.87
CA GLY A 12 13.82 -7.05 15.61
C GLY A 12 12.53 -6.26 15.84
N PHE A 13 11.61 -6.78 16.67
CA PHE A 13 10.36 -6.09 17.02
C PHE A 13 10.59 -4.72 17.71
N THR A 14 11.58 -4.61 18.61
CA THR A 14 11.85 -3.34 19.29
C THR A 14 12.46 -2.28 18.38
N PHE A 15 13.22 -2.68 17.35
CA PHE A 15 13.86 -1.76 16.41
C PHE A 15 12.86 -1.19 15.41
N THR A 16 11.92 -2.01 14.91
CA THR A 16 10.84 -1.54 14.03
C THR A 16 9.97 -0.51 14.74
N LEU A 17 9.59 -0.77 16.00
CA LEU A 17 8.68 0.08 16.78
C LEU A 17 9.31 1.44 17.16
N LEU A 18 10.62 1.48 17.40
CA LEU A 18 11.37 2.73 17.61
C LEU A 18 11.50 3.56 16.32
N ILE A 19 11.68 2.91 15.16
CA ILE A 19 11.69 3.60 13.86
C ILE A 19 10.32 4.17 13.52
N THR A 20 9.22 3.44 13.80
CA THR A 20 7.86 3.96 13.60
C THR A 20 7.61 5.20 14.47
N LEU A 21 8.00 5.16 15.74
CA LEU A 21 7.85 6.30 16.67
C LEU A 21 8.72 7.51 16.28
N PHE A 22 9.93 7.29 15.74
CA PHE A 22 10.80 8.37 15.30
C PHE A 22 10.31 9.03 14.00
N ILE A 23 9.68 8.27 13.10
CA ILE A 23 9.05 8.81 11.88
C ILE A 23 7.78 9.60 12.22
N ILE A 24 6.98 9.13 13.18
CA ILE A 24 5.78 9.86 13.66
C ILE A 24 6.16 11.23 14.24
N THR A 25 7.24 11.31 15.01
CA THR A 25 7.68 12.59 15.62
C THR A 25 8.30 13.56 14.61
N LEU A 26 9.01 13.08 13.58
CA LEU A 26 9.49 13.93 12.47
C LEU A 26 8.35 14.42 11.56
N GLY A 27 7.29 13.62 11.39
CA GLY A 27 6.06 14.05 10.69
C GLY A 27 5.31 15.15 11.43
N LEU A 28 5.24 15.08 12.77
CA LEU A 28 4.62 16.10 13.62
C LEU A 28 5.32 17.46 13.59
N PHE A 29 6.64 17.49 13.36
CA PHE A 29 7.39 18.76 13.29
C PHE A 29 7.11 19.57 12.00
N TRP A 30 6.63 18.92 10.93
CA TRP A 30 6.20 19.60 9.69
C TRP A 30 4.71 19.99 9.68
N LEU A 31 3.92 19.59 10.69
CA LEU A 31 2.46 19.78 10.78
C LEU A 31 2.03 21.16 11.35
N VAL A 32 2.96 22.07 11.69
CA VAL A 32 2.61 23.37 12.31
C VAL A 32 2.23 24.45 11.26
N GLY A 33 2.47 24.22 9.98
CA GLY A 33 2.07 25.14 8.90
C GLY A 33 0.78 24.70 8.20
N PHE A 34 -0.35 25.35 8.50
CA PHE A 34 -1.62 25.29 7.74
C PHE A 34 -2.43 23.98 7.79
N ASN A 35 -2.89 23.54 8.96
CA ASN A 35 -3.83 22.40 9.05
C ASN A 35 -5.23 22.83 9.51
N SER A 36 -6.22 22.68 8.62
CA SER A 36 -7.63 22.69 9.02
C SER A 36 -7.91 21.49 9.94
N TYR A 37 -8.84 21.64 10.88
CA TYR A 37 -9.26 20.54 11.77
C TYR A 37 -9.73 19.30 10.98
N ALA A 38 -10.37 19.52 9.82
CA ALA A 38 -10.80 18.46 8.92
C ALA A 38 -9.63 17.68 8.32
N LYS A 39 -8.52 18.34 7.98
CA LYS A 39 -7.30 17.67 7.51
C LYS A 39 -6.66 16.80 8.60
N ILE A 40 -6.61 17.27 9.85
CA ILE A 40 -6.05 16.49 10.98
C ILE A 40 -6.89 15.22 11.22
N GLN A 41 -8.22 15.36 11.28
CA GLN A 41 -9.09 14.20 11.42
C GLN A 41 -9.00 13.23 10.24
N TYR A 42 -8.88 13.76 9.03
CA TYR A 42 -8.68 12.94 7.84
C TYR A 42 -7.35 12.18 7.93
N GLU A 43 -6.25 12.84 8.30
CA GLU A 43 -4.94 12.21 8.43
C GLU A 43 -4.94 11.09 9.47
N GLU A 44 -5.55 11.30 10.64
CA GLU A 44 -5.66 10.25 11.66
C GLU A 44 -6.51 9.06 11.19
N LYS A 45 -7.66 9.31 10.55
CA LYS A 45 -8.52 8.24 10.02
C LYS A 45 -7.81 7.47 8.92
N ASN A 46 -7.22 8.20 7.96
CA ASN A 46 -6.51 7.66 6.82
C ASN A 46 -5.32 6.80 7.26
N LEU A 47 -4.55 7.27 8.25
CA LEU A 47 -3.43 6.52 8.81
C LEU A 47 -3.89 5.20 9.43
N LYS A 48 -4.96 5.21 10.24
CA LYS A 48 -5.51 3.98 10.86
C LYS A 48 -6.02 2.98 9.83
N GLU A 49 -6.71 3.47 8.81
CA GLU A 49 -7.25 2.64 7.73
C GLU A 49 -6.12 1.99 6.93
N ILE A 50 -5.09 2.76 6.58
CA ILE A 50 -3.93 2.24 5.84
C ILE A 50 -3.07 1.31 6.70
N GLN A 51 -2.91 1.60 8.00
CA GLN A 51 -2.25 0.68 8.93
C GLN A 51 -2.98 -0.67 8.97
N LYS A 52 -4.30 -0.66 9.10
CA LYS A 52 -5.11 -1.89 9.07
C LYS A 52 -4.91 -2.67 7.76
N ILE A 53 -4.95 -1.99 6.61
CA ILE A 53 -4.70 -2.61 5.30
C ILE A 53 -3.29 -3.22 5.24
N THR A 54 -2.30 -2.52 5.80
CA THR A 54 -0.91 -2.98 5.87
C THR A 54 -0.78 -4.23 6.73
N ASP A 55 -1.38 -4.21 7.93
CA ASP A 55 -1.35 -5.34 8.87
C ASP A 55 -2.05 -6.57 8.29
N GLU A 56 -3.20 -6.39 7.63
CA GLU A 56 -3.89 -7.47 6.91
C GLU A 56 -3.03 -8.05 5.79
N SER A 57 -2.35 -7.19 5.02
CA SER A 57 -1.45 -7.59 3.94
C SER A 57 -0.23 -8.36 4.46
N ILE A 58 0.39 -7.88 5.54
CA ILE A 58 1.51 -8.58 6.19
C ILE A 58 1.04 -9.92 6.75
N GLY A 59 -0.12 -9.95 7.41
CA GLY A 59 -0.69 -11.19 7.95
C GLY A 59 -0.93 -12.23 6.85
N GLN A 60 -1.41 -11.81 5.67
CA GLN A 60 -1.55 -12.71 4.52
C GLN A 60 -0.19 -13.28 4.06
N ILE A 61 0.86 -12.45 4.02
CA ILE A 61 2.22 -12.87 3.65
C ILE A 61 2.81 -13.85 4.69
N GLU A 62 2.64 -13.55 5.97
CA GLU A 62 3.17 -14.36 7.08
C GLU A 62 2.46 -15.71 7.23
N ASN A 63 1.20 -15.81 6.82
CA ASN A 63 0.43 -17.05 6.86
C ASN A 63 0.74 -18.00 5.70
N ILE A 64 1.59 -17.61 4.73
CA ILE A 64 2.03 -18.53 3.69
C ILE A 64 2.95 -19.58 4.31
N ASP A 65 2.48 -20.84 4.38
CA ASP A 65 3.29 -21.95 4.92
C ASP A 65 4.34 -22.42 3.89
N THR A 66 5.45 -21.70 3.85
CA THR A 66 6.57 -22.01 2.96
C THR A 66 7.17 -23.38 3.23
N LYS A 67 7.11 -23.86 4.49
CA LYS A 67 7.65 -25.17 4.88
C LYS A 67 6.78 -26.30 4.37
N GLU A 68 5.46 -26.16 4.46
CA GLU A 68 4.53 -27.16 3.96
C GLU A 68 4.66 -27.31 2.43
N ILE A 69 4.80 -26.19 1.71
CA ILE A 69 5.03 -26.17 0.26
C ILE A 69 6.36 -26.85 -0.08
N LEU A 70 7.46 -26.54 0.61
CA LEU A 70 8.76 -27.21 0.42
C LEU A 70 8.71 -28.71 0.75
N ASN A 71 7.75 -29.15 1.56
CA ASN A 71 7.53 -30.56 1.86
C ASN A 71 6.62 -31.26 0.83
N GLY A 72 6.19 -30.58 -0.23
CA GLY A 72 5.43 -31.14 -1.34
C GLY A 72 3.91 -31.11 -1.14
N ALA A 73 3.40 -30.32 -0.19
CA ALA A 73 1.98 -30.02 -0.15
C ALA A 73 1.60 -29.15 -1.35
N ALA A 74 0.47 -29.45 -1.98
CA ALA A 74 -0.05 -28.63 -3.05
C ALA A 74 -0.37 -27.24 -2.49
N ALA A 75 0.31 -26.21 -2.99
CA ALA A 75 -0.04 -24.82 -2.70
C ALA A 75 -1.53 -24.62 -3.04
N ASP A 76 -2.26 -24.00 -2.11
CA ASP A 76 -3.71 -23.92 -2.14
C ASP A 76 -4.20 -23.34 -3.49
N LYS A 77 -5.19 -24.02 -4.09
CA LYS A 77 -5.58 -23.87 -5.50
C LYS A 77 -6.51 -22.67 -5.74
N GLU A 78 -6.34 -21.58 -5.02
CA GLU A 78 -7.08 -20.38 -5.38
C GLU A 78 -6.55 -19.89 -6.73
N LYS A 79 -7.46 -19.70 -7.69
CA LYS A 79 -7.14 -19.39 -9.09
C LYS A 79 -6.76 -17.92 -9.24
N ILE A 80 -5.75 -17.48 -8.48
CA ILE A 80 -5.16 -16.16 -8.62
C ILE A 80 -4.41 -16.13 -9.94
N THR A 81 -4.83 -15.22 -10.82
CA THR A 81 -4.26 -15.07 -12.16
C THR A 81 -3.24 -13.93 -12.10
N LEU A 82 -1.98 -14.27 -12.32
CA LEU A 82 -0.91 -13.28 -12.48
C LEU A 82 -1.17 -12.46 -13.74
N THR A 83 -0.81 -11.18 -13.70
CA THR A 83 -0.67 -10.34 -14.88
C THR A 83 0.40 -10.92 -15.82
N GLN A 84 0.37 -10.50 -17.09
CA GLN A 84 1.38 -10.94 -18.06
C GLN A 84 2.81 -10.56 -17.64
N SER A 85 2.98 -9.41 -16.97
CA SER A 85 4.28 -8.97 -16.49
C SER A 85 4.77 -9.77 -15.30
N GLU A 86 3.92 -10.03 -14.31
CA GLU A 86 4.25 -10.92 -13.17
C GLU A 86 4.56 -12.34 -13.66
N GLN A 87 3.75 -12.89 -14.58
CA GLN A 87 3.97 -14.22 -15.14
C GLN A 87 5.31 -14.31 -15.87
N LYS A 88 5.68 -13.29 -16.65
CA LYS A 88 6.97 -13.27 -17.36
C LYS A 88 8.17 -13.25 -16.41
N ILE A 89 8.07 -12.48 -15.32
CA ILE A 89 9.12 -12.48 -14.27
C ILE A 89 9.18 -13.84 -13.61
N LEU A 90 8.04 -14.41 -13.22
CA LEU A 90 7.96 -15.73 -12.62
C LEU A 90 8.61 -16.81 -13.50
N ASP A 91 8.25 -16.86 -14.79
CA ASP A 91 8.79 -17.83 -15.74
C ASP A 91 10.32 -17.68 -15.89
N THR A 92 10.81 -16.44 -15.88
CA THR A 92 12.24 -16.13 -15.98
C THR A 92 13.00 -16.56 -14.73
N GLU A 93 12.45 -16.32 -13.55
CA GLU A 93 13.11 -16.67 -12.28
C GLU A 93 13.02 -18.17 -11.99
N ILE A 94 11.90 -18.82 -12.28
CA ILE A 94 11.77 -20.28 -12.20
C ILE A 94 12.83 -20.99 -13.06
N ALA A 95 13.09 -20.49 -14.27
CA ALA A 95 14.09 -21.08 -15.17
C ALA A 95 15.54 -20.99 -14.66
N LYS A 96 15.83 -20.13 -13.67
CA LYS A 96 17.15 -20.01 -13.03
C LYS A 96 17.30 -20.90 -11.79
N ILE A 97 16.21 -21.49 -11.32
CA ILE A 97 16.17 -22.29 -10.10
C ILE A 97 16.24 -23.76 -10.50
N ASP A 98 17.26 -24.49 -10.07
CA ASP A 98 17.39 -25.93 -10.38
C ASP A 98 16.47 -26.81 -9.50
N ASP A 99 16.08 -26.32 -8.32
CA ASP A 99 15.27 -27.05 -7.35
C ASP A 99 13.77 -26.88 -7.65
N VAL A 100 13.12 -27.97 -8.09
CA VAL A 100 11.68 -28.02 -8.40
C VAL A 100 10.81 -27.52 -7.23
N LYS A 101 11.18 -27.83 -5.99
CA LYS A 101 10.41 -27.39 -4.81
C LYS A 101 10.50 -25.89 -4.60
N LYS A 102 11.66 -25.30 -4.90
CA LYS A 102 11.83 -23.84 -4.88
C LYS A 102 11.10 -23.16 -6.03
N GLN A 103 11.00 -23.79 -7.19
CA GLN A 103 10.16 -23.31 -8.30
C GLN A 103 8.68 -23.29 -7.90
N GLU A 104 8.18 -24.37 -7.28
CA GLU A 104 6.80 -24.45 -6.77
C GLU A 104 6.54 -23.42 -5.67
N LEU A 105 7.49 -23.24 -4.74
CA LEU A 105 7.43 -22.22 -3.71
C LEU A 105 7.34 -20.82 -4.32
N LEU A 106 8.21 -20.48 -5.27
CA LEU A 106 8.18 -19.17 -5.92
C LEU A 106 6.87 -18.92 -6.66
N ALA A 107 6.32 -19.94 -7.34
CA ALA A 107 5.01 -19.85 -7.98
C ALA A 107 3.87 -19.59 -6.98
N ALA A 108 3.92 -20.23 -5.81
CA ALA A 108 2.95 -20.02 -4.74
C ALA A 108 3.08 -18.62 -4.12
N LEU A 109 4.32 -18.18 -3.84
CA LEU A 109 4.61 -16.84 -3.32
C LEU A 109 4.14 -15.76 -4.30
N ALA A 110 4.46 -15.90 -5.59
CA ALA A 110 4.06 -14.95 -6.62
C ALA A 110 2.54 -14.73 -6.68
N LYS A 111 1.75 -15.81 -6.59
CA LYS A 111 0.28 -15.72 -6.55
C LYS A 111 -0.22 -14.99 -5.31
N ASN A 112 0.30 -15.33 -4.13
CA ASN A 112 -0.10 -14.67 -2.89
C ASN A 112 0.27 -13.18 -2.91
N TYR A 113 1.47 -12.85 -3.37
CA TYR A 113 1.91 -11.46 -3.49
C TYR A 113 1.04 -10.66 -4.46
N SER A 114 0.70 -11.24 -5.60
CA SER A 114 -0.19 -10.61 -6.57
C SER A 114 -1.57 -10.32 -5.96
N SER A 115 -2.12 -11.27 -5.18
CA SER A 115 -3.38 -11.08 -4.46
C SER A 115 -3.31 -9.95 -3.43
N VAL A 116 -2.24 -9.92 -2.62
CA VAL A 116 -1.99 -8.85 -1.64
C VAL A 116 -1.93 -7.49 -2.33
N MET A 117 -1.19 -7.39 -3.44
CA MET A 117 -1.00 -6.15 -4.18
C MET A 117 -2.30 -5.67 -4.84
N GLU A 118 -3.07 -6.58 -5.43
CA GLU A 118 -4.37 -6.25 -6.02
C GLU A 118 -5.38 -5.80 -4.94
N ASN A 119 -5.32 -6.39 -3.74
CA ASN A 119 -6.13 -5.91 -2.61
C ASN A 119 -5.72 -4.49 -2.18
N GLN A 120 -4.42 -4.23 -1.98
CA GLN A 120 -3.94 -2.88 -1.65
C GLN A 120 -4.36 -1.84 -2.69
N LYS A 121 -4.25 -2.18 -3.98
CA LYS A 121 -4.68 -1.33 -5.09
C LYS A 121 -6.19 -1.04 -5.03
N LYS A 122 -7.04 -2.04 -4.81
CA LYS A 122 -8.49 -1.86 -4.67
C LYS A 122 -8.83 -0.92 -3.50
N GLN A 123 -8.15 -1.08 -2.37
CA GLN A 123 -8.34 -0.21 -1.22
C GLN A 123 -7.91 1.24 -1.54
N ALA A 124 -6.78 1.43 -2.20
CA ALA A 124 -6.33 2.76 -2.62
C ALA A 124 -7.36 3.47 -3.51
N PHE A 125 -7.94 2.76 -4.49
CA PHE A 125 -9.01 3.31 -5.33
C PHE A 125 -10.28 3.62 -4.53
N HIS A 126 -10.66 2.74 -3.59
CA HIS A 126 -11.82 2.97 -2.73
C HIS A 126 -11.66 4.24 -1.88
N MET A 127 -10.49 4.42 -1.26
CA MET A 127 -10.18 5.61 -0.48
C MET A 127 -10.23 6.89 -1.32
N LEU A 128 -9.71 6.85 -2.55
CA LEU A 128 -9.77 7.97 -3.48
C LEU A 128 -11.22 8.29 -3.88
N ASP A 129 -12.03 7.28 -4.20
CA ASP A 129 -13.43 7.46 -4.55
C ASP A 129 -14.23 8.07 -3.39
N ASP A 130 -13.96 7.65 -2.16
CA ASP A 130 -14.61 8.20 -0.97
C ASP A 130 -14.22 9.65 -0.72
N LEU A 131 -12.94 10.01 -0.94
CA LEU A 131 -12.49 11.38 -0.88
C LEU A 131 -13.21 12.25 -1.94
N ILE A 132 -13.33 11.75 -3.18
CA ILE A 132 -14.06 12.45 -4.25
C ILE A 132 -15.54 12.63 -3.90
N LYS A 133 -16.20 11.60 -3.34
CA LYS A 133 -17.60 11.69 -2.89
C LYS A 133 -17.76 12.71 -1.77
N GLN A 134 -16.85 12.73 -0.81
CA GLN A 134 -16.86 13.71 0.28
C GLN A 134 -16.72 15.13 -0.28
N GLY A 135 -15.79 15.35 -1.21
CA GLY A 135 -15.59 16.64 -1.88
C GLY A 135 -16.83 17.13 -2.61
N ARG A 136 -17.51 16.25 -3.35
CA ARG A 136 -18.77 16.59 -4.02
C ARG A 136 -19.88 16.97 -3.03
N LYS A 137 -19.99 16.26 -1.91
CA LYS A 137 -21.02 16.53 -0.90
C LYS A 137 -20.78 17.86 -0.19
N GLU A 138 -19.55 18.12 0.23
CA GLU A 138 -19.18 19.39 0.86
C GLU A 138 -19.38 20.57 -0.10
N TRP A 139 -19.02 20.37 -1.38
CA TRP A 139 -19.21 21.36 -2.43
C TRP A 139 -20.69 21.74 -2.59
N LYS A 140 -21.57 20.74 -2.73
CA LYS A 140 -23.02 20.96 -2.82
C LYS A 140 -23.56 21.76 -1.61
N GLY A 141 -23.05 21.48 -0.42
CA GLY A 141 -23.45 22.23 0.79
C GLY A 141 -23.00 23.70 0.77
N ILE A 142 -21.83 24.01 0.19
CA ILE A 142 -21.36 25.38 0.00
C ILE A 142 -22.27 26.14 -0.97
N GLU A 143 -22.67 25.49 -2.07
CA GLU A 143 -23.62 26.06 -3.03
C GLU A 143 -24.99 26.34 -2.40
N GLU A 144 -25.53 25.39 -1.63
CA GLU A 144 -26.82 25.53 -0.94
C GLU A 144 -26.81 26.66 0.12
N ARG A 145 -25.65 26.97 0.71
CA ARG A 145 -25.49 28.09 1.65
C ARG A 145 -25.18 29.43 0.98
N GLY A 146 -25.01 29.47 -0.34
CA GLY A 146 -24.64 30.70 -1.06
C GLY A 146 -23.20 31.15 -0.82
N GLU A 147 -22.33 30.27 -0.29
CA GLU A 147 -20.92 30.54 0.03
C GLU A 147 -19.99 30.32 -1.18
N ASN A 148 -20.57 30.21 -2.39
CA ASN A 148 -19.89 29.81 -3.63
C ASN A 148 -19.02 30.94 -4.22
N THR A 149 -18.00 31.37 -3.47
CA THR A 149 -17.02 32.38 -3.89
C THR A 149 -15.76 31.73 -4.47
N PRO A 150 -14.99 32.43 -5.32
CA PRO A 150 -13.71 31.92 -5.82
C PRO A 150 -12.70 31.58 -4.71
N ILE A 151 -12.73 32.31 -3.58
CA ILE A 151 -11.86 32.06 -2.42
C ILE A 151 -12.21 30.72 -1.78
N VAL A 152 -13.49 30.50 -1.48
CA VAL A 152 -13.98 29.24 -0.90
C VAL A 152 -13.74 28.06 -1.85
N LYS A 153 -13.89 28.24 -3.17
CA LYS A 153 -13.50 27.25 -4.19
C LYS A 153 -12.02 26.88 -4.06
N GLY A 154 -11.14 27.89 -4.01
CA GLY A 154 -9.69 27.70 -3.92
C GLY A 154 -9.26 27.01 -2.63
N GLU A 155 -9.82 27.40 -1.49
CA GLU A 155 -9.55 26.79 -0.19
C GLU A 155 -9.95 25.31 -0.18
N LYS A 156 -11.15 24.98 -0.68
CA LYS A 156 -11.62 23.60 -0.74
C LYS A 156 -10.79 22.74 -1.68
N ILE A 157 -10.48 23.22 -2.88
CA ILE A 157 -9.58 22.49 -3.80
C ILE A 157 -8.23 22.23 -3.12
N SER A 158 -7.67 23.22 -2.43
CA SER A 158 -6.38 23.09 -1.74
C SER A 158 -6.44 22.08 -0.59
N GLU A 159 -7.53 22.08 0.18
CA GLU A 159 -7.78 21.12 1.25
C GLU A 159 -7.85 19.68 0.72
N TYR A 160 -8.61 19.44 -0.34
CA TYR A 160 -8.72 18.11 -0.95
C TYR A 160 -7.42 17.64 -1.60
N LEU A 161 -6.67 18.54 -2.25
CA LEU A 161 -5.33 18.23 -2.74
C LEU A 161 -4.39 17.83 -1.60
N ALA A 162 -4.46 18.51 -0.45
CA ALA A 162 -3.67 18.14 0.71
C ALA A 162 -4.07 16.77 1.27
N MET A 163 -5.36 16.44 1.31
CA MET A 163 -5.86 15.12 1.73
C MET A 163 -5.40 13.99 0.78
N VAL A 164 -5.38 14.23 -0.53
CA VAL A 164 -4.81 13.28 -1.50
C VAL A 164 -3.34 13.06 -1.26
N ASN A 165 -2.55 14.12 -1.04
CA ASN A 165 -1.13 13.99 -0.77
C ASN A 165 -0.86 13.17 0.50
N VAL A 166 -1.66 13.35 1.55
CA VAL A 166 -1.58 12.55 2.79
C VAL A 166 -1.90 11.09 2.50
N MET A 167 -2.98 10.82 1.76
CA MET A 167 -3.36 9.46 1.36
C MET A 167 -2.26 8.79 0.54
N GLU A 168 -1.73 9.47 -0.49
CA GLU A 168 -0.63 8.94 -1.31
C GLU A 168 0.60 8.64 -0.47
N LYS A 169 1.00 9.54 0.43
CA LYS A 169 2.16 9.34 1.30
C LYS A 169 1.98 8.12 2.21
N ASN A 170 0.81 7.97 2.82
CA ASN A 170 0.54 6.83 3.70
C ASN A 170 0.48 5.52 2.90
N MET A 171 -0.09 5.55 1.69
CA MET A 171 -0.08 4.40 0.77
C MET A 171 1.34 4.05 0.31
N ASP A 172 2.21 5.03 0.04
CA ASP A 172 3.62 4.79 -0.33
C ASP A 172 4.32 4.03 0.81
N GLN A 173 4.09 4.45 2.05
CA GLN A 173 4.68 3.82 3.24
C GLN A 173 4.14 2.39 3.44
N SER A 174 2.83 2.20 3.31
CA SER A 174 2.19 0.88 3.38
C SER A 174 2.77 -0.07 2.34
N PHE A 175 2.86 0.38 1.09
CA PHE A 175 3.37 -0.41 -0.02
C PHE A 175 4.84 -0.82 0.20
N GLU A 176 5.72 0.12 0.58
CA GLU A 176 7.13 -0.22 0.87
C GLU A 176 7.27 -1.15 2.09
N THR A 177 6.38 -1.05 3.08
CA THR A 177 6.36 -1.99 4.22
C THR A 177 6.01 -3.40 3.76
N VAL A 178 5.02 -3.55 2.87
CA VAL A 178 4.65 -4.85 2.32
C VAL A 178 5.75 -5.41 1.42
N LEU A 179 6.40 -4.58 0.59
CA LEU A 179 7.56 -5.01 -0.20
C LEU A 179 8.72 -5.47 0.68
N ALA A 180 9.01 -4.77 1.78
CA ALA A 180 10.04 -5.18 2.72
C ALA A 180 9.74 -6.57 3.31
N LYS A 181 8.46 -6.86 3.59
CA LYS A 181 8.05 -8.18 4.08
C LYS A 181 8.19 -9.28 3.01
N MET A 182 7.84 -8.98 1.76
CA MET A 182 8.05 -9.90 0.63
C MET A 182 9.55 -10.18 0.43
N GLN A 183 10.37 -9.14 0.51
CA GLN A 183 11.82 -9.27 0.42
C GLN A 183 12.38 -10.16 1.54
N GLU A 184 11.98 -9.92 2.79
CA GLU A 184 12.36 -10.76 3.94
C GLU A 184 12.02 -12.25 3.69
N GLN A 185 10.83 -12.53 3.17
CA GLN A 185 10.40 -13.91 2.92
C GLN A 185 11.16 -14.57 1.76
N LEU A 186 11.40 -13.86 0.65
CA LEU A 186 12.17 -14.38 -0.48
C LEU A 186 13.63 -14.66 -0.09
N GLU A 187 14.26 -13.73 0.63
CA GLU A 187 15.63 -13.89 1.12
C GLU A 187 15.76 -15.07 2.10
N ALA A 188 14.77 -15.27 2.98
CA ALA A 188 14.76 -16.38 3.92
C ALA A 188 14.74 -17.76 3.23
N GLU A 189 14.14 -17.83 2.04
CA GLU A 189 14.05 -19.04 1.22
C GLU A 189 15.22 -19.17 0.21
N GLY A 190 16.14 -18.19 0.22
CA GLY A 190 17.29 -18.11 -0.66
C GLY A 190 16.91 -17.88 -2.11
N ILE A 191 15.84 -17.10 -2.35
CA ILE A 191 15.38 -16.65 -3.66
C ILE A 191 15.78 -15.18 -3.81
N ASP A 192 16.30 -14.80 -4.99
CA ASP A 192 16.63 -13.41 -5.29
C ASP A 192 15.35 -12.55 -5.29
N PRO A 193 15.22 -11.57 -4.37
CA PRO A 193 14.02 -10.75 -4.27
C PRO A 193 13.91 -9.72 -5.39
N ASP A 194 15.04 -9.27 -5.96
CA ASP A 194 15.09 -8.06 -6.79
C ASP A 194 14.15 -8.09 -8.01
N PRO A 195 14.07 -9.17 -8.81
CA PRO A 195 13.20 -9.21 -9.98
C PRO A 195 11.72 -9.03 -9.61
N THR A 196 11.28 -9.66 -8.53
CA THR A 196 9.90 -9.63 -8.05
C THR A 196 9.56 -8.27 -7.43
N ILE A 197 10.42 -7.78 -6.51
CA ILE A 197 10.20 -6.49 -5.82
C ILE A 197 10.21 -5.32 -6.82
N ASN A 198 11.14 -5.33 -7.78
CA ASN A 198 11.21 -4.27 -8.79
C ASN A 198 9.98 -4.26 -9.72
N GLN A 199 9.41 -5.43 -10.02
CA GLN A 199 8.18 -5.52 -10.80
C GLN A 199 7.01 -4.87 -10.06
N TYR A 200 6.80 -5.20 -8.78
CA TYR A 200 5.74 -4.57 -7.99
C TYR A 200 5.96 -3.07 -7.82
N ARG A 201 7.19 -2.60 -7.58
CA ARG A 201 7.49 -1.15 -7.54
C ARG A 201 7.11 -0.43 -8.84
N LYS A 202 7.34 -1.09 -9.98
CA LYS A 202 6.99 -0.52 -11.29
C LYS A 202 5.47 -0.42 -11.47
N GLU A 203 4.73 -1.47 -11.11
CA GLU A 203 3.27 -1.48 -11.18
C GLU A 203 2.66 -0.44 -10.25
N TYR A 204 3.15 -0.33 -9.02
CA TYR A 204 2.71 0.66 -8.05
C TYR A 204 2.88 2.09 -8.54
N LYS A 205 4.01 2.42 -9.19
CA LYS A 205 4.22 3.74 -9.82
C LYS A 205 3.15 4.04 -10.87
N SER A 206 2.73 3.04 -11.65
CA SER A 206 1.66 3.21 -12.64
C SER A 206 0.31 3.48 -11.97
N ILE A 207 -0.02 2.74 -10.90
CA ILE A 207 -1.25 2.93 -10.13
C ILE A 207 -1.30 4.31 -9.49
N LYS A 208 -0.18 4.78 -8.95
CA LYS A 208 -0.07 6.12 -8.36
C LYS A 208 -0.36 7.22 -9.38
N GLU A 209 0.17 7.08 -10.59
CA GLU A 209 -0.10 8.02 -11.67
C GLU A 209 -1.57 7.99 -12.11
N GLU A 210 -2.17 6.80 -12.22
CA GLU A 210 -3.60 6.64 -12.51
C GLU A 210 -4.48 7.31 -11.45
N ASN A 211 -4.16 7.12 -10.15
CA ASN A 211 -4.86 7.76 -9.04
C ASN A 211 -4.82 9.29 -9.13
N ARG A 212 -3.66 9.86 -9.45
CA ARG A 212 -3.50 11.31 -9.65
C ARG A 212 -4.36 11.82 -10.78
N GLN A 213 -4.38 11.12 -11.91
CA GLN A 213 -5.21 11.48 -13.06
C GLN A 213 -6.70 11.44 -12.69
N ILE A 214 -7.16 10.37 -12.02
CA ILE A 214 -8.53 10.24 -11.54
C ILE A 214 -8.91 11.40 -10.62
N MET A 215 -8.04 11.81 -9.69
CA MET A 215 -8.30 12.95 -8.82
C MET A 215 -8.46 14.25 -9.62
N MET A 216 -7.51 14.53 -10.51
CA MET A 216 -7.51 15.75 -11.31
C MET A 216 -8.75 15.81 -12.23
N ASP A 217 -9.13 14.67 -12.82
CA ASP A 217 -10.24 14.58 -13.76
C ASP A 217 -11.61 14.47 -13.10
N LYS A 218 -11.76 13.75 -11.99
CA LYS A 218 -13.07 13.50 -11.36
C LYS A 218 -13.33 14.34 -10.12
N GLY A 219 -12.30 14.63 -9.33
CA GLY A 219 -12.39 15.41 -8.10
C GLY A 219 -12.36 16.90 -8.39
N ILE A 220 -11.29 17.39 -9.01
CA ILE A 220 -11.10 18.83 -9.23
C ILE A 220 -12.06 19.38 -10.29
N LYS A 221 -12.29 18.66 -11.40
CA LYS A 221 -13.27 19.11 -12.40
C LYS A 221 -14.70 19.19 -11.84
N ALA A 222 -15.07 18.29 -10.93
CA ALA A 222 -16.39 18.32 -10.29
C ALA A 222 -16.56 19.52 -9.35
N ILE A 223 -15.47 20.01 -8.74
CA ILE A 223 -15.48 21.24 -7.93
C ILE A 223 -15.41 22.50 -8.83
N LYS A 224 -14.81 22.38 -10.03
CA LYS A 224 -14.72 23.49 -11.01
C LYS A 224 -16.00 23.70 -11.83
N SER A 225 -16.86 22.69 -12.01
CA SER A 225 -18.02 22.80 -12.90
C SER A 225 -19.18 23.56 -12.24
N LYS A 226 -19.42 24.77 -12.76
CA LYS A 226 -20.38 25.85 -12.40
C LYS A 226 -19.95 26.74 -11.22
#